data_AF-A0A7S2NCB5-F1
#
_entry.id   AF-A0A7S2NCB5-F1
#
_cell.length_a   1.000
_cell.length_b   1.000
_cell.length_c   1.000
_cell.angle_alpha   90.00
_cell.angle_beta   90.00
_cell.angle_gamma   90.00
#
_symmetry.space_group_name_H-M   'P 1'
#
loop_
_entity.id
_entity.type
_entity.pdbx_description
1 polymer ?
#
loop_
_entity_poly.entity_id
_entity_poly.type
_entity_poly.pdbx_seq_one_letter_code
_entity_poly.pdbx_strand_id
1 'polypeptide(L)'
;KPSELPVPKDKFKEFFNVDWDEMIKEEKVFNAKDACEKLGVDADKLDGLWAAAKKDKKLIKFGGGFYCGLIESGDEKIYVFNGFFMSMRAKFVEPGTSIYYYVVDWDAGKLNWGDFRGKVLGPTDPATAPADSLRGTILAKWKELDLKAEPNTGDNGVHASASPFEGLAERMNWLGYRVERDPFGKLLLKTGVSPGTVRDWCKDPQVSYGPIAMKKSLFDALEDTDADWCLALCQMMAGTCKPKAPEDLEGEVAKLKAKIEAFKPLESAVMAIQSHVAPKPPKKEKAAAKPEPKAKGKGKGKAEPKSKAEPKKQGKGGGKKAAKEEEEKPPLRAKGSGKGQGKGGGGGGGKGGGG
;
A
#
# COMPACT_ATOMS: atom_id res chain seq x y z
N LYS A 1 -21.46 -4.95 19.10
CA LYS A 1 -20.88 -5.87 20.12
C LYS A 1 -19.96 -6.88 19.43
N PRO A 2 -19.01 -7.51 20.14
CA PRO A 2 -18.05 -8.45 19.53
C PRO A 2 -18.70 -9.64 18.80
N SER A 3 -19.85 -10.10 19.26
CA SER A 3 -20.69 -11.13 18.62
C SER A 3 -21.24 -10.76 17.24
N GLU A 4 -21.22 -9.48 16.85
CA GLU A 4 -21.70 -8.97 15.56
C GLU A 4 -20.56 -8.79 14.54
N LEU A 5 -19.31 -9.05 14.94
CA LEU A 5 -18.13 -8.86 14.10
C LEU A 5 -18.00 -10.00 13.07
N PRO A 6 -17.63 -9.70 11.81
CA PRO A 6 -17.44 -10.70 10.75
C PRO A 6 -16.08 -11.42 10.89
N VAL A 7 -15.86 -12.09 12.02
CA VAL A 7 -14.58 -12.76 12.33
C VAL A 7 -14.41 -14.02 11.48
N PRO A 8 -13.28 -14.18 10.76
CA PRO A 8 -12.93 -15.43 10.11
C PRO A 8 -12.54 -16.47 11.18
N LYS A 9 -13.53 -17.26 11.65
CA LYS A 9 -13.38 -18.19 12.79
C LYS A 9 -12.19 -19.14 12.64
N ASP A 10 -11.97 -19.66 11.43
CA ASP A 10 -10.84 -20.58 11.16
C ASP A 10 -9.48 -19.91 11.41
N LYS A 11 -9.29 -18.66 10.96
CA LYS A 11 -8.06 -17.89 11.21
C LYS A 11 -7.89 -17.53 12.68
N PHE A 12 -8.98 -17.21 13.38
CA PHE A 12 -8.95 -16.95 14.82
C PHE A 12 -8.49 -18.20 15.58
N LYS A 13 -9.04 -19.37 15.22
CA LYS A 13 -8.72 -20.67 15.81
C LYS A 13 -7.29 -21.13 15.48
N GLU A 14 -6.85 -20.99 14.23
CA GLU A 14 -5.49 -21.30 13.80
C GLU A 14 -4.44 -20.48 14.57
N PHE A 15 -4.71 -19.20 14.80
CA PHE A 15 -3.76 -18.29 15.43
C PHE A 15 -3.75 -18.36 16.96
N PHE A 16 -4.91 -18.42 17.61
CA PHE A 16 -5.02 -18.42 19.07
C PHE A 16 -5.18 -19.81 19.70
N ASN A 17 -5.40 -20.86 18.90
CA ASN A 17 -5.65 -22.23 19.33
C ASN A 17 -6.82 -22.38 20.32
N VAL A 18 -7.88 -21.58 20.12
CA VAL A 18 -9.15 -21.61 20.86
C VAL A 18 -10.33 -21.41 19.90
N ASP A 19 -11.53 -21.86 20.27
CA ASP A 19 -12.70 -21.66 19.41
C ASP A 19 -13.34 -20.27 19.60
N TRP A 20 -13.79 -19.65 18.51
CA TRP A 20 -14.40 -18.32 18.55
C TRP A 20 -15.73 -18.32 19.33
N ASP A 21 -16.59 -19.32 19.10
CA ASP A 21 -17.91 -19.36 19.73
C ASP A 21 -17.80 -19.68 21.24
N GLU A 22 -16.77 -20.43 21.62
CA GLU A 22 -16.38 -20.67 23.01
C GLU A 22 -15.92 -19.37 23.70
N MET A 23 -15.00 -18.60 23.10
CA MET A 23 -14.52 -17.35 23.71
C MET A 23 -15.62 -16.29 23.82
N ILE A 24 -16.60 -16.29 22.92
CA ILE A 24 -17.81 -15.45 23.04
C ILE A 24 -18.68 -15.91 24.22
N LYS A 25 -18.91 -17.22 24.37
CA LYS A 25 -19.70 -17.80 25.47
C LYS A 25 -19.03 -17.60 26.84
N GLU A 26 -17.71 -17.62 26.89
CA GLU A 26 -16.91 -17.34 28.10
C GLU A 26 -16.74 -15.83 28.40
N GLU A 27 -17.37 -14.95 27.60
CA GLU A 27 -17.25 -13.50 27.73
C GLU A 27 -15.79 -12.99 27.70
N LYS A 28 -14.90 -13.65 26.95
CA LYS A 28 -13.47 -13.31 26.84
C LYS A 28 -13.14 -12.37 25.68
N VAL A 29 -14.13 -11.92 24.91
CA VAL A 29 -13.92 -11.12 23.69
C VAL A 29 -14.51 -9.72 23.83
N PHE A 30 -13.70 -8.70 23.54
CA PHE A 30 -14.04 -7.30 23.78
C PHE A 30 -13.65 -6.41 22.60
N ASN A 31 -14.36 -5.28 22.43
CA ASN A 31 -13.83 -4.15 21.68
C ASN A 31 -12.96 -3.29 22.62
N ALA A 32 -12.15 -2.37 22.09
CA ALA A 32 -11.23 -1.57 22.91
C ALA A 32 -11.90 -0.79 24.08
N LYS A 33 -13.13 -0.27 23.92
CA LYS A 33 -13.86 0.41 25.00
C LYS A 33 -14.29 -0.58 26.09
N ASP A 34 -14.97 -1.65 25.71
CA ASP A 34 -15.43 -2.68 26.65
C ASP A 34 -14.22 -3.37 27.34
N ALA A 35 -13.04 -3.42 26.70
CA ALA A 35 -11.80 -3.92 27.28
C ALA A 35 -11.20 -2.98 28.35
N CYS A 36 -11.21 -1.65 28.13
CA CYS A 36 -10.86 -0.67 29.17
C CYS A 36 -11.74 -0.88 30.42
N GLU A 37 -13.05 -1.04 30.22
CA GLU A 37 -14.03 -1.27 31.31
C GLU A 37 -13.78 -2.60 32.03
N LYS A 38 -13.59 -3.71 31.30
CA LYS A 38 -13.31 -5.05 31.85
C LYS A 38 -12.00 -5.12 32.65
N LEU A 39 -10.95 -4.46 32.19
CA LEU A 39 -9.63 -4.50 32.84
C LEU A 39 -9.44 -3.40 33.90
N GLY A 40 -10.36 -2.42 34.00
CA GLY A 40 -10.21 -1.26 34.89
C GLY A 40 -9.06 -0.34 34.48
N VAL A 41 -8.80 -0.19 33.19
CA VAL A 41 -7.68 0.59 32.63
C VAL A 41 -8.15 1.70 31.70
N ASP A 42 -7.35 2.76 31.58
CA ASP A 42 -7.56 3.83 30.62
C ASP A 42 -7.07 3.45 29.19
N ALA A 43 -7.20 4.40 28.27
CA ALA A 43 -6.85 4.24 26.86
C ALA A 43 -5.34 4.02 26.64
N ASP A 44 -4.50 4.75 27.37
CA ASP A 44 -3.04 4.71 27.21
C ASP A 44 -2.47 3.42 27.79
N LYS A 45 -3.03 2.96 28.91
CA LYS A 45 -2.67 1.68 29.52
C LYS A 45 -3.09 0.50 28.65
N LEU A 46 -4.26 0.54 28.01
CA LEU A 46 -4.66 -0.48 27.04
C LEU A 46 -3.77 -0.46 25.79
N ASP A 47 -3.40 0.71 25.27
CA ASP A 47 -2.48 0.83 24.13
C ASP A 47 -1.07 0.30 24.47
N GLY A 48 -0.59 0.53 25.69
CA GLY A 48 0.64 -0.09 26.21
C GLY A 48 0.58 -1.62 26.27
N LEU A 49 -0.53 -2.20 26.72
CA LEU A 49 -0.76 -3.65 26.70
C LEU A 49 -0.84 -4.18 25.25
N TRP A 50 -1.48 -3.44 24.35
CA TRP A 50 -1.57 -3.77 22.93
C TRP A 50 -0.20 -3.74 22.24
N ALA A 51 0.65 -2.76 22.56
CA ALA A 51 2.02 -2.67 22.06
C ALA A 51 2.90 -3.84 22.57
N ALA A 52 2.72 -4.27 23.82
CA ALA A 52 3.36 -5.47 24.35
C ALA A 52 2.90 -6.73 23.59
N ALA A 53 1.58 -6.92 23.41
CA ALA A 53 1.04 -8.02 22.63
C ALA A 53 1.54 -8.01 21.16
N LYS A 54 1.72 -6.84 20.53
CA LYS A 54 2.33 -6.70 19.20
C LYS A 54 3.77 -7.21 19.18
N LYS A 55 4.58 -6.82 20.16
CA LYS A 55 5.98 -7.25 20.30
C LYS A 55 6.10 -8.76 20.50
N ASP A 56 5.19 -9.33 21.30
CA ASP A 56 5.12 -10.77 21.60
C ASP A 56 4.42 -11.58 20.50
N LYS A 57 4.09 -10.96 19.35
CA LYS A 57 3.40 -11.57 18.20
C LYS A 57 2.04 -12.18 18.55
N LYS A 58 1.35 -11.62 19.55
CA LYS A 58 0.01 -12.01 20.01
C LYS A 58 -1.14 -11.26 19.30
N LEU A 59 -0.86 -10.62 18.17
CA LEU A 59 -1.84 -9.92 17.33
C LEU A 59 -2.03 -10.60 15.96
N ILE A 60 -3.28 -10.79 15.55
CA ILE A 60 -3.65 -11.19 14.19
C ILE A 60 -4.35 -10.04 13.46
N LYS A 61 -4.05 -9.88 12.17
CA LYS A 61 -4.77 -9.02 11.23
C LYS A 61 -5.70 -9.88 10.36
N PHE A 62 -7.00 -9.57 10.36
CA PHE A 62 -7.97 -10.30 9.53
C PHE A 62 -8.19 -9.66 8.14
N GLY A 63 -8.14 -8.33 8.08
CA GLY A 63 -8.37 -7.48 6.90
C GLY A 63 -8.01 -6.02 7.23
N GLY A 64 -8.17 -5.09 6.27
CA GLY A 64 -7.70 -3.68 6.29
C GLY A 64 -7.34 -3.08 7.65
N GLY A 65 -8.34 -2.54 8.34
CA GLY A 65 -8.20 -1.96 9.70
C GLY A 65 -8.60 -2.90 10.84
N PHE A 66 -8.75 -4.21 10.59
CA PHE A 66 -9.40 -5.15 11.50
C PHE A 66 -8.39 -6.14 12.13
N TYR A 67 -8.06 -5.87 13.41
CA TYR A 67 -7.08 -6.61 14.20
C TYR A 67 -7.70 -7.18 15.47
N CYS A 68 -7.23 -8.35 15.90
CA CYS A 68 -7.51 -8.91 17.21
C CYS A 68 -6.19 -9.21 17.94
N GLY A 69 -6.17 -8.93 19.24
CA GLY A 69 -5.01 -9.12 20.10
C GLY A 69 -5.35 -9.88 21.36
N LEU A 70 -4.48 -10.83 21.72
CA LEU A 70 -4.55 -11.48 23.01
C LEU A 70 -3.85 -10.59 24.05
N ILE A 71 -4.64 -9.99 24.93
CA ILE A 71 -4.22 -9.12 26.02
C ILE A 71 -4.22 -9.91 27.33
N GLU A 72 -3.10 -9.83 28.05
CA GLU A 72 -2.89 -10.46 29.35
C GLU A 72 -2.59 -9.36 30.36
N SER A 73 -3.30 -9.33 31.49
CA SER A 73 -3.16 -8.30 32.53
C SER A 73 -3.47 -8.89 33.90
N GLY A 74 -2.43 -9.27 34.64
CA GLY A 74 -2.58 -10.12 35.82
C GLY A 74 -3.04 -11.52 35.40
N ASP A 75 -4.04 -12.06 36.08
CA ASP A 75 -4.64 -13.37 35.75
C ASP A 75 -5.68 -13.30 34.61
N GLU A 76 -6.09 -12.11 34.19
CA GLU A 76 -7.05 -11.90 33.11
C GLU A 76 -6.40 -12.06 31.73
N LYS A 77 -7.04 -12.84 30.87
CA LYS A 77 -6.59 -13.17 29.51
C LYS A 77 -7.76 -13.05 28.54
N ILE A 78 -7.75 -11.99 27.73
CA ILE A 78 -8.89 -11.59 26.87
C ILE A 78 -8.47 -11.27 25.44
N TYR A 79 -9.41 -11.39 24.50
CA TYR A 79 -9.24 -11.10 23.08
C TYR A 79 -9.85 -9.74 22.76
N VAL A 80 -8.99 -8.75 22.49
CA VAL A 80 -9.39 -7.36 22.26
C VAL A 80 -9.32 -7.03 20.77
N PHE A 81 -10.39 -6.46 20.21
CA PHE A 81 -10.39 -5.93 18.85
C PHE A 81 -9.94 -4.48 18.83
N ASN A 82 -8.94 -4.20 17.97
CA ASN A 82 -8.34 -2.88 17.75
C ASN A 82 -8.00 -2.13 19.06
N GLY A 83 -7.24 -2.74 19.98
CA GLY A 83 -6.97 -2.17 21.32
C GLY A 83 -6.41 -0.74 21.32
N PHE A 84 -5.61 -0.39 20.31
CA PHE A 84 -5.09 0.96 20.06
C PHE A 84 -6.16 2.04 19.81
N PHE A 85 -7.40 1.65 19.47
CA PHE A 85 -8.44 2.56 19.00
C PHE A 85 -8.82 3.66 20.00
N MET A 86 -8.77 3.38 21.30
CA MET A 86 -9.12 4.36 22.32
C MET A 86 -8.07 5.48 22.44
N SER A 87 -6.77 5.12 22.42
CA SER A 87 -5.64 6.06 22.36
C SER A 87 -5.68 6.89 21.08
N MET A 88 -5.89 6.23 19.94
CA MET A 88 -6.06 6.91 18.64
C MET A 88 -7.25 7.89 18.65
N ARG A 89 -8.42 7.48 19.17
CA ARG A 89 -9.63 8.32 19.22
C ARG A 89 -9.44 9.54 20.11
N ALA A 90 -8.72 9.43 21.24
CA ALA A 90 -8.49 10.53 22.17
C ALA A 90 -7.91 11.77 21.45
N LYS A 91 -6.93 11.55 20.57
CA LYS A 91 -6.25 12.58 19.76
C LYS A 91 -7.18 13.36 18.81
N PHE A 92 -8.35 12.80 18.46
CA PHE A 92 -9.34 13.44 17.59
C PHE A 92 -10.48 14.15 18.35
N VAL A 93 -10.57 13.97 19.68
CA VAL A 93 -11.64 14.55 20.51
C VAL A 93 -11.12 15.39 21.68
N GLU A 94 -9.80 15.52 21.82
CA GLU A 94 -9.15 16.35 22.82
C GLU A 94 -9.50 17.84 22.59
N PRO A 95 -9.97 18.57 23.61
CA PRO A 95 -10.31 19.98 23.49
C PRO A 95 -9.14 20.83 22.96
N GLY A 96 -9.40 21.64 21.92
CA GLY A 96 -8.37 22.47 21.28
C GLY A 96 -7.62 21.80 20.14
N THR A 97 -7.85 20.51 19.86
CA THR A 97 -7.36 19.86 18.64
C THR A 97 -8.26 20.18 17.44
N SER A 98 -7.73 20.02 16.22
CA SER A 98 -8.45 20.20 14.96
C SER A 98 -7.73 19.48 13.81
N ILE A 99 -8.49 19.05 12.80
CA ILE A 99 -7.93 18.45 11.57
C ILE A 99 -7.89 19.50 10.47
N TYR A 100 -6.74 19.65 9.82
CA TYR A 100 -6.65 20.36 8.55
C TYR A 100 -7.11 19.45 7.41
N TYR A 101 -8.32 19.69 6.90
CA TYR A 101 -8.88 18.93 5.78
C TYR A 101 -8.56 19.60 4.45
N TYR A 102 -7.97 18.85 3.52
CA TYR A 102 -7.68 19.30 2.16
C TYR A 102 -8.48 18.47 1.15
N VAL A 103 -9.22 19.15 0.27
CA VAL A 103 -9.72 18.53 -0.96
C VAL A 103 -8.65 18.72 -2.02
N VAL A 104 -8.11 17.62 -2.53
CA VAL A 104 -7.11 17.58 -3.60
C VAL A 104 -7.68 16.87 -4.82
N ASP A 105 -7.31 17.33 -6.00
CA ASP A 105 -7.64 16.72 -7.28
C ASP A 105 -6.39 16.59 -8.16
N TRP A 106 -6.46 15.66 -9.11
CA TRP A 106 -5.39 15.41 -10.08
C TRP A 106 -5.95 14.74 -11.33
N ASP A 107 -5.12 14.68 -12.38
CA ASP A 107 -5.44 13.96 -13.61
C ASP A 107 -5.23 12.45 -13.40
N ALA A 108 -6.33 11.69 -13.38
CA ALA A 108 -6.31 10.23 -13.21
C ALA A 108 -5.51 9.51 -14.32
N GLY A 109 -5.35 10.11 -15.50
CA GLY A 109 -4.49 9.58 -16.56
C GLY A 109 -2.98 9.72 -16.29
N LYS A 110 -2.60 10.47 -15.23
CA LYS A 110 -1.20 10.69 -14.82
C LYS A 110 -0.84 10.04 -13.48
N LEU A 111 -1.82 9.81 -12.62
CA LEU A 111 -1.62 9.24 -11.28
C LEU A 111 -2.85 8.42 -10.88
N ASN A 112 -2.68 7.10 -10.75
CA ASN A 112 -3.70 6.21 -10.20
C ASN A 112 -3.76 6.31 -8.66
N TRP A 113 -4.87 5.88 -8.06
CA TRP A 113 -5.13 6.00 -6.63
C TRP A 113 -4.12 5.23 -5.76
N GLY A 114 -3.73 4.03 -6.19
CA GLY A 114 -2.71 3.23 -5.51
C GLY A 114 -1.33 3.90 -5.50
N ASP A 115 -0.93 4.56 -6.58
CA ASP A 115 0.30 5.35 -6.66
C ASP A 115 0.21 6.65 -5.85
N PHE A 116 -0.97 7.29 -5.80
CA PHE A 116 -1.20 8.42 -4.90
C PHE A 116 -0.97 8.01 -3.44
N ARG A 117 -1.51 6.87 -2.99
CA ARG A 117 -1.28 6.36 -1.62
C ARG A 117 0.14 5.83 -1.40
N GLY A 118 0.67 5.04 -2.32
CA GLY A 118 1.96 4.36 -2.17
C GLY A 118 3.18 5.28 -2.36
N LYS A 119 3.14 6.19 -3.34
CA LYS A 119 4.27 7.04 -3.75
C LYS A 119 4.14 8.48 -3.24
N VAL A 120 2.96 9.11 -3.38
CA VAL A 120 2.77 10.52 -2.99
C VAL A 120 2.55 10.66 -1.49
N LEU A 121 1.59 9.93 -0.91
CA LEU A 121 1.35 9.91 0.54
C LEU A 121 2.45 9.13 1.28
N GLY A 122 2.77 7.93 0.77
CA GLY A 122 3.68 6.97 1.38
C GLY A 122 2.94 5.92 2.25
N PRO A 123 3.53 4.74 2.49
CA PRO A 123 2.96 3.69 3.36
C PRO A 123 2.72 4.17 4.80
N THR A 124 1.84 3.46 5.52
CA THR A 124 1.39 3.81 6.88
C THR A 124 2.50 3.88 7.92
N ASP A 125 3.58 3.12 7.73
CA ASP A 125 4.79 3.21 8.54
C ASP A 125 5.81 4.14 7.84
N PRO A 126 6.05 5.36 8.37
CA PRO A 126 6.94 6.33 7.74
C PRO A 126 8.37 5.82 7.55
N ALA A 127 8.84 4.88 8.41
CA ALA A 127 10.18 4.29 8.30
C ALA A 127 10.36 3.43 7.03
N THR A 128 9.26 3.06 6.37
CA THR A 128 9.25 2.32 5.10
C THR A 128 8.89 3.18 3.89
N ALA A 129 8.66 4.48 4.09
CA ALA A 129 8.15 5.37 3.05
C ALA A 129 9.26 5.92 2.12
N PRO A 130 8.96 6.16 0.83
CA PRO A 130 9.86 6.91 -0.04
C PRO A 130 10.20 8.27 0.57
N ALA A 131 11.47 8.68 0.55
CA ALA A 131 11.93 9.91 1.20
C ALA A 131 11.29 11.19 0.62
N ASP A 132 10.83 11.12 -0.63
CA ASP A 132 10.11 12.16 -1.38
C ASP A 132 8.59 12.10 -1.23
N SER A 133 8.05 11.07 -0.57
CA SER A 133 6.62 11.03 -0.17
C SER A 133 6.32 12.02 0.96
N LEU A 134 5.03 12.32 1.19
CA LEU A 134 4.59 13.16 2.31
C LEU A 134 5.00 12.57 3.65
N ARG A 135 4.76 11.27 3.91
CA ARG A 135 5.15 10.61 5.17
C ARG A 135 6.66 10.52 5.34
N GLY A 136 7.41 10.28 4.26
CA GLY A 136 8.87 10.31 4.28
C GLY A 136 9.43 11.71 4.57
N THR A 137 8.84 12.75 3.97
CA THR A 137 9.20 14.16 4.22
C THR A 137 8.87 14.56 5.67
N ILE A 138 7.71 14.18 6.18
CA ILE A 138 7.30 14.45 7.57
C ILE A 138 8.24 13.72 8.55
N LEU A 139 8.62 12.47 8.29
CA LEU A 139 9.62 11.76 9.09
C LEU A 139 10.99 12.45 9.03
N ALA A 140 11.47 12.85 7.85
CA ALA A 140 12.76 13.53 7.72
C ALA A 140 12.80 14.90 8.45
N LYS A 141 11.65 15.57 8.57
CA LYS A 141 11.55 16.96 9.04
C LYS A 141 10.74 17.14 10.33
N TRP A 142 10.46 16.08 11.08
CA TRP A 142 9.51 16.14 12.21
C TRP A 142 9.84 17.23 13.24
N LYS A 143 11.12 17.50 13.49
CA LYS A 143 11.60 18.59 14.37
C LYS A 143 11.43 19.99 13.77
N GLU A 144 11.60 20.13 12.45
CA GLU A 144 11.35 21.40 11.73
C GLU A 144 9.85 21.72 11.67
N LEU A 145 9.00 20.69 11.71
CA LEU A 145 7.54 20.74 11.74
C LEU A 145 6.96 20.85 13.17
N ASP A 146 7.80 21.03 14.19
CA ASP A 146 7.43 21.13 15.62
C ASP A 146 6.58 19.94 16.14
N LEU A 147 6.80 18.74 15.59
CA LEU A 147 6.16 17.53 16.09
C LEU A 147 6.80 17.09 17.41
N LYS A 148 5.95 16.71 18.39
CA LYS A 148 6.38 16.35 19.75
C LYS A 148 7.27 15.10 19.82
N ALA A 149 7.21 14.24 18.81
CA ALA A 149 7.93 12.98 18.73
C ALA A 149 8.19 12.58 17.27
N GLU A 150 9.09 11.62 17.07
CA GLU A 150 9.36 11.02 15.77
C GLU A 150 8.12 10.25 15.25
N PRO A 151 7.68 10.48 14.00
CA PRO A 151 6.54 9.79 13.41
C PRO A 151 6.66 8.27 13.43
N ASN A 152 5.55 7.60 13.68
CA ASN A 152 5.45 6.14 13.78
C ASN A 152 4.18 5.64 13.07
N THR A 153 3.90 4.33 13.09
CA THR A 153 2.73 3.75 12.39
C THR A 153 1.38 4.34 12.84
N GLY A 154 1.25 4.75 14.10
CA GLY A 154 0.04 5.37 14.66
C GLY A 154 0.00 6.89 14.46
N ASP A 155 1.14 7.55 14.69
CA ASP A 155 1.31 8.99 14.48
C ASP A 155 2.16 9.26 13.23
N ASN A 156 1.60 8.98 12.05
CA ASN A 156 2.28 9.12 10.76
C ASN A 156 2.06 10.48 10.06
N GLY A 157 1.51 11.46 10.77
CA GLY A 157 1.39 12.86 10.37
C GLY A 157 0.32 13.21 9.33
N VAL A 158 -0.04 12.30 8.42
CA VAL A 158 -1.03 12.59 7.35
C VAL A 158 -1.87 11.37 6.98
N HIS A 159 -3.16 11.60 6.75
CA HIS A 159 -4.16 10.65 6.26
C HIS A 159 -4.61 11.02 4.85
N ALA A 160 -5.00 10.01 4.06
CA ALA A 160 -5.82 10.18 2.86
C ALA A 160 -6.69 8.93 2.64
N SER A 161 -7.91 9.13 2.16
CA SER A 161 -8.89 8.08 1.87
C SER A 161 -8.35 6.97 0.96
N ALA A 162 -8.65 5.72 1.29
CA ALA A 162 -8.14 4.53 0.61
C ALA A 162 -8.73 4.31 -0.79
N SER A 163 -9.86 4.96 -1.09
CA SER A 163 -10.55 4.88 -2.38
C SER A 163 -11.36 6.15 -2.67
N PRO A 164 -11.81 6.35 -3.93
CA PRO A 164 -12.79 7.38 -4.29
C PRO A 164 -14.09 7.32 -3.47
N PHE A 165 -14.55 6.11 -3.11
CA PHE A 165 -15.72 5.91 -2.26
C PHE A 165 -15.45 6.33 -0.80
N GLU A 166 -14.31 5.96 -0.23
CA GLU A 166 -13.93 6.45 1.10
C GLU A 166 -13.80 7.97 1.12
N GLY A 167 -13.25 8.58 0.06
CA GLY A 167 -13.18 10.04 -0.04
C GLY A 167 -14.57 10.68 -0.01
N LEU A 168 -15.58 10.07 -0.66
CA LEU A 168 -16.98 10.48 -0.52
C LEU A 168 -17.48 10.31 0.92
N ALA A 169 -17.27 9.14 1.54
CA ALA A 169 -17.70 8.86 2.91
C ALA A 169 -17.10 9.83 3.93
N GLU A 170 -15.81 10.16 3.79
CA GLU A 170 -15.10 11.13 4.60
C GLU A 170 -15.65 12.55 4.40
N ARG A 171 -15.90 13.00 3.17
CA ARG A 171 -16.51 14.31 2.92
C ARG A 171 -17.94 14.38 3.47
N MET A 172 -18.71 13.29 3.39
CA MET A 172 -20.03 13.20 4.01
C MET A 172 -19.95 13.30 5.54
N ASN A 173 -18.97 12.65 6.17
CA ASN A 173 -18.78 12.63 7.62
C ASN A 173 -18.20 13.95 8.19
N TRP A 174 -17.11 14.46 7.61
CA TRP A 174 -16.36 15.61 8.14
C TRP A 174 -16.88 16.96 7.65
N LEU A 175 -17.40 17.04 6.42
CA LEU A 175 -17.84 18.30 5.81
C LEU A 175 -19.37 18.40 5.68
N GLY A 176 -20.12 17.38 6.14
CA GLY A 176 -21.58 17.32 5.99
C GLY A 176 -22.04 17.27 4.53
N TYR A 177 -21.18 16.84 3.60
CA TYR A 177 -21.53 16.79 2.18
C TYR A 177 -22.73 15.86 1.94
N ARG A 178 -23.57 16.25 0.99
CA ARG A 178 -24.63 15.41 0.46
C ARG A 178 -24.11 14.63 -0.74
N VAL A 179 -24.43 13.34 -0.84
CA VAL A 179 -24.05 12.49 -1.98
C VAL A 179 -24.51 13.08 -3.33
N GLU A 180 -25.66 13.76 -3.37
CA GLU A 180 -26.16 14.41 -4.59
C GLU A 180 -25.35 15.66 -5.01
N ARG A 181 -24.49 16.19 -4.12
CA ARG A 181 -23.68 17.40 -4.34
C ARG A 181 -22.21 17.06 -4.64
N ASP A 182 -21.72 15.94 -4.14
CA ASP A 182 -20.36 15.45 -4.36
C ASP A 182 -20.07 15.05 -5.83
N PRO A 183 -18.87 15.32 -6.39
CA PRO A 183 -18.53 14.92 -7.76
C PRO A 183 -18.58 13.40 -7.99
N PHE A 184 -17.98 12.62 -7.09
CA PHE A 184 -18.00 11.15 -7.18
C PHE A 184 -19.38 10.61 -6.81
N GLY A 185 -20.01 11.16 -5.77
CA GLY A 185 -21.37 10.82 -5.37
C GLY A 185 -22.39 10.95 -6.51
N LYS A 186 -22.35 12.04 -7.29
CA LYS A 186 -23.21 12.21 -8.47
C LYS A 186 -23.01 11.12 -9.53
N LEU A 187 -21.77 10.66 -9.74
CA LEU A 187 -21.50 9.57 -10.68
C LEU A 187 -22.04 8.25 -10.13
N LEU A 188 -21.80 7.96 -8.85
CA LEU A 188 -22.28 6.76 -8.16
C LEU A 188 -23.82 6.64 -8.19
N LEU A 189 -24.55 7.74 -8.01
CA LEU A 189 -26.02 7.74 -8.15
C LEU A 189 -26.48 7.45 -9.58
N LYS A 190 -25.75 7.91 -10.61
CA LYS A 190 -26.04 7.56 -12.02
C LYS A 190 -25.84 6.07 -12.31
N THR A 191 -25.08 5.35 -11.48
CA THR A 191 -24.91 3.90 -11.64
C THR A 191 -26.02 3.07 -10.98
N GLY A 192 -27.11 3.71 -10.55
CA GLY A 192 -28.27 3.07 -9.92
C GLY A 192 -28.11 2.77 -8.42
N VAL A 193 -26.97 3.12 -7.81
CA VAL A 193 -26.77 2.97 -6.36
C VAL A 193 -27.60 4.04 -5.65
N SER A 194 -28.47 3.64 -4.72
CA SER A 194 -29.37 4.60 -4.05
C SER A 194 -28.63 5.43 -2.98
N PRO A 195 -29.08 6.67 -2.67
CA PRO A 195 -28.53 7.44 -1.56
C PRO A 195 -28.62 6.73 -0.19
N GLY A 196 -29.58 5.82 -0.02
CA GLY A 196 -29.70 4.97 1.17
C GLY A 196 -28.55 3.95 1.22
N THR A 197 -28.38 3.21 0.13
CA THR A 197 -27.28 2.26 -0.06
C THR A 197 -25.92 2.91 0.21
N VAL A 198 -25.65 4.11 -0.32
CA VAL A 198 -24.40 4.84 -0.05
C VAL A 198 -24.20 5.13 1.45
N ARG A 199 -25.24 5.55 2.17
CA ARG A 199 -25.14 5.82 3.63
C ARG A 199 -24.88 4.56 4.45
N ASP A 200 -25.46 3.42 4.08
CA ASP A 200 -25.19 2.16 4.76
C ASP A 200 -23.80 1.61 4.41
N TRP A 201 -23.35 1.85 3.17
CA TRP A 201 -22.01 1.55 2.70
C TRP A 201 -20.91 2.38 3.38
N CYS A 202 -21.20 3.60 3.84
CA CYS A 202 -20.28 4.39 4.68
C CYS A 202 -19.97 3.74 6.06
N LYS A 203 -20.65 2.63 6.42
CA LYS A 203 -20.41 1.85 7.66
C LYS A 203 -19.49 0.63 7.44
N ASP A 204 -18.87 0.53 6.27
CA ASP A 204 -18.08 -0.62 5.81
C ASP A 204 -18.75 -2.00 5.96
N PRO A 205 -19.94 -2.21 5.36
CA PRO A 205 -20.61 -3.50 5.43
C PRO A 205 -19.88 -4.58 4.63
N GLN A 206 -20.11 -5.84 4.99
CA GLN A 206 -19.70 -6.97 4.15
C GLN A 206 -20.52 -6.99 2.85
N VAL A 207 -19.83 -7.00 1.72
CA VAL A 207 -20.44 -7.05 0.37
C VAL A 207 -20.03 -8.33 -0.36
N SER A 208 -20.90 -8.77 -1.28
CA SER A 208 -20.63 -9.86 -2.21
C SER A 208 -20.65 -9.33 -3.64
N TYR A 209 -19.64 -9.65 -4.44
CA TYR A 209 -19.51 -9.18 -5.83
C TYR A 209 -18.69 -10.14 -6.69
N GLY A 210 -18.71 -9.93 -8.01
CA GLY A 210 -18.02 -10.78 -8.99
C GLY A 210 -18.91 -11.88 -9.60
N PRO A 211 -18.53 -12.43 -10.77
CA PRO A 211 -19.20 -13.59 -11.36
C PRO A 211 -18.99 -14.87 -10.52
N ILE A 212 -17.83 -14.95 -9.86
CA ILE A 212 -17.59 -15.84 -8.72
C ILE A 212 -17.73 -14.95 -7.48
N ALA A 213 -18.64 -15.31 -6.57
CA ALA A 213 -18.98 -14.45 -5.43
C ALA A 213 -17.80 -14.31 -4.45
N MET A 214 -17.11 -13.17 -4.52
CA MET A 214 -16.12 -12.73 -3.55
C MET A 214 -16.82 -11.99 -2.41
N LYS A 215 -16.47 -12.30 -1.16
CA LYS A 215 -16.97 -11.61 0.03
C LYS A 215 -15.83 -10.86 0.74
N LYS A 216 -16.00 -9.57 0.96
CA LYS A 216 -15.04 -8.68 1.65
C LYS A 216 -15.81 -7.55 2.35
N SER A 217 -15.15 -6.73 3.16
CA SER A 217 -15.74 -5.43 3.51
C SER A 217 -15.74 -4.52 2.28
N LEU A 218 -16.64 -3.54 2.23
CA LEU A 218 -16.76 -2.62 1.10
C LEU A 218 -15.48 -1.81 0.88
N PHE A 219 -14.93 -1.26 1.96
CA PHE A 219 -13.74 -0.41 1.93
C PHE A 219 -12.54 -1.20 1.43
N ASP A 220 -12.29 -2.38 2.03
CA ASP A 220 -11.28 -3.32 1.57
C ASP A 220 -11.50 -3.74 0.09
N ALA A 221 -12.74 -3.79 -0.42
CA ALA A 221 -13.04 -4.17 -1.79
C ALA A 221 -12.82 -3.04 -2.82
N LEU A 222 -12.79 -1.79 -2.37
CA LEU A 222 -12.60 -0.59 -3.19
C LEU A 222 -11.22 0.06 -2.98
N GLU A 223 -10.43 -0.39 -2.01
CA GLU A 223 -9.07 0.09 -1.73
C GLU A 223 -8.18 0.12 -2.99
N ASP A 224 -7.44 1.22 -3.16
CA ASP A 224 -6.51 1.51 -4.27
C ASP A 224 -7.14 1.50 -5.68
N THR A 225 -8.47 1.49 -5.79
CA THR A 225 -9.16 1.54 -7.09
C THR A 225 -9.31 2.96 -7.63
N ASP A 226 -9.12 3.14 -8.94
CA ASP A 226 -9.42 4.40 -9.64
C ASP A 226 -10.92 4.64 -9.75
N ALA A 227 -11.32 5.90 -10.00
CA ALA A 227 -12.72 6.34 -9.91
C ALA A 227 -13.69 5.57 -10.81
N ASP A 228 -13.29 5.21 -12.03
CA ASP A 228 -14.10 4.43 -12.96
C ASP A 228 -14.25 2.97 -12.54
N TRP A 229 -13.16 2.32 -12.11
CA TRP A 229 -13.19 0.96 -11.59
C TRP A 229 -13.94 0.85 -10.27
N CYS A 230 -13.78 1.83 -9.38
CA CYS A 230 -14.54 1.98 -8.13
C CYS A 230 -16.05 2.04 -8.41
N LEU A 231 -16.48 2.85 -9.38
CA LEU A 231 -17.89 2.93 -9.82
C LEU A 231 -18.39 1.61 -10.42
N ALA A 232 -17.57 0.88 -11.18
CA ALA A 232 -17.93 -0.41 -11.75
C ALA A 232 -18.10 -1.50 -10.66
N LEU A 233 -17.21 -1.53 -9.67
CA LEU A 233 -17.35 -2.42 -8.50
C LEU A 233 -18.61 -2.09 -7.69
N CYS A 234 -18.89 -0.81 -7.45
CA CYS A 234 -20.13 -0.38 -6.82
C CYS A 234 -21.38 -0.85 -7.60
N GLN A 235 -21.39 -0.81 -8.93
CA GLN A 235 -22.51 -1.35 -9.73
C GLN A 235 -22.73 -2.84 -9.51
N MET A 236 -21.63 -3.61 -9.47
CA MET A 236 -21.69 -5.06 -9.24
C MET A 236 -22.18 -5.38 -7.82
N MET A 237 -21.68 -4.66 -6.81
CA MET A 237 -22.09 -4.81 -5.40
C MET A 237 -23.55 -4.42 -5.17
N ALA A 238 -24.08 -3.44 -5.91
CA ALA A 238 -25.50 -3.06 -5.86
C ALA A 238 -26.41 -3.92 -6.75
N GLY A 239 -25.85 -4.85 -7.54
CA GLY A 239 -26.60 -5.67 -8.50
C GLY A 239 -27.21 -4.89 -9.67
N THR A 240 -26.79 -3.63 -9.88
CA THR A 240 -27.28 -2.78 -10.98
C THR A 240 -26.59 -3.09 -12.31
N CYS A 241 -25.43 -3.77 -12.26
CA CYS A 241 -24.83 -4.46 -13.39
C CYS A 241 -24.82 -5.98 -13.12
N LYS A 242 -25.18 -6.78 -14.12
CA LYS A 242 -25.14 -8.25 -14.08
C LYS A 242 -24.09 -8.78 -15.07
N PRO A 243 -22.80 -8.86 -14.68
CA PRO A 243 -21.80 -9.53 -15.49
C PRO A 243 -22.19 -11.01 -15.67
N LYS A 244 -22.02 -11.56 -16.86
CA LYS A 244 -22.23 -12.99 -17.10
C LYS A 244 -21.15 -13.79 -16.39
N ALA A 245 -21.54 -14.84 -15.67
CA ALA A 245 -20.61 -15.86 -15.21
C ALA A 245 -20.11 -16.70 -16.41
N PRO A 246 -18.87 -17.23 -16.38
CA PRO A 246 -18.41 -18.18 -17.39
C PRO A 246 -19.24 -19.47 -17.32
N GLU A 247 -19.60 -20.02 -18.49
CA GLU A 247 -20.47 -21.22 -18.58
C GLU A 247 -19.74 -22.52 -18.20
N ASP A 248 -18.41 -22.55 -18.29
CA ASP A 248 -17.53 -23.71 -18.01
C ASP A 248 -16.38 -23.33 -17.05
N LEU A 249 -16.71 -22.88 -15.85
CA LEU A 249 -15.71 -22.53 -14.81
C LEU A 249 -14.81 -23.72 -14.45
N GLU A 250 -15.37 -24.93 -14.35
CA GLU A 250 -14.60 -26.13 -13.98
C GLU A 250 -13.62 -26.55 -15.08
N GLY A 251 -14.04 -26.52 -16.34
CA GLY A 251 -13.17 -26.81 -17.49
C GLY A 251 -12.13 -25.72 -17.73
N GLU A 252 -12.43 -24.43 -17.47
CA GLU A 252 -11.41 -23.38 -17.45
C GLU A 252 -10.37 -23.59 -16.35
N VAL A 253 -10.80 -23.90 -15.12
CA VAL A 253 -9.89 -24.25 -14.02
C VAL A 253 -9.07 -25.50 -14.35
N ALA A 254 -9.64 -26.52 -14.99
CA ALA A 254 -8.91 -27.70 -15.44
C ALA A 254 -7.86 -27.36 -16.53
N LYS A 255 -8.21 -26.52 -17.52
CA LYS A 255 -7.29 -26.03 -18.56
C LYS A 255 -6.14 -25.22 -17.94
N LEU A 256 -6.40 -24.38 -16.94
CA LEU A 256 -5.38 -23.61 -16.22
C LEU A 256 -4.48 -24.51 -15.37
N LYS A 257 -5.04 -25.46 -14.62
CA LYS A 257 -4.26 -26.47 -13.87
C LYS A 257 -3.36 -27.28 -14.80
N ALA A 258 -3.86 -27.73 -15.95
CA ALA A 258 -3.06 -28.44 -16.94
C ALA A 258 -1.92 -27.59 -17.53
N LYS A 259 -2.15 -26.28 -17.77
CA LYS A 259 -1.09 -25.35 -18.19
C LYS A 259 -0.03 -25.18 -17.11
N ILE A 260 -0.41 -25.04 -15.83
CA ILE A 260 0.53 -24.95 -14.71
C ILE A 260 1.36 -26.24 -14.60
N GLU A 261 0.71 -27.40 -14.70
CA GLU A 261 1.40 -28.71 -14.68
C GLU A 261 2.45 -28.83 -15.79
N ALA A 262 2.13 -28.35 -17.00
CA ALA A 262 3.04 -28.33 -18.15
C ALA A 262 4.28 -27.43 -17.94
N PHE A 263 4.26 -26.50 -16.99
CA PHE A 263 5.43 -25.68 -16.64
C PHE A 263 6.34 -26.29 -15.57
N LYS A 264 5.92 -27.32 -14.83
CA LYS A 264 6.77 -27.96 -13.80
C LYS A 264 8.13 -28.49 -14.32
N PRO A 265 8.25 -29.06 -15.54
CA PRO A 265 9.55 -29.44 -16.08
C PRO A 265 10.48 -28.23 -16.31
N LEU A 266 9.93 -27.08 -16.68
CA LEU A 266 10.70 -25.84 -16.84
C LEU A 266 11.15 -25.29 -15.48
N GLU A 267 10.25 -25.26 -14.50
CA GLU A 267 10.57 -24.90 -13.11
C GLU A 267 11.70 -25.79 -12.55
N SER A 268 11.58 -27.11 -12.73
CA SER A 268 12.61 -28.08 -12.32
C SER A 268 13.94 -27.83 -13.02
N ALA A 269 13.94 -27.50 -14.32
CA ALA A 269 15.16 -27.17 -15.06
C ALA A 269 15.80 -25.86 -14.57
N VAL A 270 15.00 -24.83 -14.24
CA VAL A 270 15.51 -23.58 -13.66
C VAL A 270 16.14 -23.83 -12.30
N MET A 271 15.50 -24.63 -11.43
CA MET A 271 16.07 -25.02 -10.13
C MET A 271 17.36 -25.83 -10.27
N ALA A 272 17.44 -26.74 -11.26
CA ALA A 272 18.65 -27.52 -11.54
C ALA A 272 19.81 -26.64 -12.05
N ILE A 273 19.52 -25.61 -12.86
CA ILE A 273 20.53 -24.63 -13.31
C ILE A 273 21.01 -23.76 -12.13
N GLN A 274 20.11 -23.28 -11.28
CA GLN A 274 20.46 -22.45 -10.11
C GLN A 274 21.29 -23.22 -9.06
N SER A 275 21.06 -24.53 -8.91
CA SER A 275 21.81 -25.39 -8.01
C SER A 275 23.09 -25.99 -8.61
N HIS A 276 23.36 -25.79 -9.90
CA HIS A 276 24.54 -26.33 -10.55
C HIS A 276 25.84 -25.63 -10.10
N VAL A 277 26.69 -26.37 -9.39
CA VAL A 277 28.06 -25.95 -9.08
C VAL A 277 29.02 -26.67 -10.02
N ALA A 278 29.70 -25.91 -10.88
CA ALA A 278 30.65 -26.47 -11.84
C ALA A 278 31.84 -27.17 -11.12
N PRO A 279 32.25 -28.38 -11.57
CA PRO A 279 33.37 -29.09 -10.96
C PRO A 279 34.69 -28.32 -11.14
N LYS A 280 35.51 -28.27 -10.09
CA LYS A 280 36.83 -27.62 -10.16
C LYS A 280 37.73 -28.40 -11.13
N PRO A 281 38.44 -27.72 -12.05
CA PRO A 281 39.31 -28.40 -13.01
C PRO A 281 40.44 -29.14 -12.28
N PRO A 282 40.88 -30.30 -12.80
CA PRO A 282 41.91 -31.11 -12.16
C PRO A 282 43.23 -30.33 -12.06
N LYS A 283 43.89 -30.40 -10.89
CA LYS A 283 45.21 -29.82 -10.68
C LYS A 283 46.20 -30.52 -11.62
N LYS A 284 46.84 -29.77 -12.51
CA LYS A 284 47.93 -30.29 -13.35
C LYS A 284 49.09 -30.75 -12.46
N GLU A 285 49.41 -32.03 -12.52
CA GLU A 285 50.68 -32.55 -11.99
C GLU A 285 51.84 -32.03 -12.84
N LYS A 286 52.96 -31.70 -12.19
CA LYS A 286 54.17 -31.20 -12.86
C LYS A 286 54.98 -32.38 -13.42
N ALA A 287 54.73 -32.77 -14.67
CA ALA A 287 55.65 -33.62 -15.42
C ALA A 287 56.89 -32.84 -15.85
N ALA A 288 58.07 -33.49 -15.79
CA ALA A 288 59.37 -32.84 -15.92
C ALA A 288 59.74 -32.44 -17.37
N ALA A 289 60.54 -31.39 -17.52
CA ALA A 289 61.02 -30.90 -18.80
C ALA A 289 62.24 -31.69 -19.32
N LYS A 290 62.22 -32.08 -20.61
CA LYS A 290 63.40 -32.37 -21.45
C LYS A 290 63.11 -31.95 -22.91
N PRO A 291 64.15 -31.72 -23.75
CA PRO A 291 64.15 -30.56 -24.64
C PRO A 291 63.84 -30.84 -26.13
N GLU A 292 63.55 -29.76 -26.86
CA GLU A 292 63.30 -29.73 -28.32
C GLU A 292 64.50 -30.15 -29.18
N PRO A 293 64.22 -30.54 -30.44
CA PRO A 293 64.97 -29.95 -31.54
C PRO A 293 64.14 -29.55 -32.80
N LYS A 294 64.15 -28.24 -33.08
CA LYS A 294 64.35 -27.58 -34.40
C LYS A 294 63.76 -28.19 -35.70
N ALA A 295 62.66 -27.56 -36.15
CA ALA A 295 62.38 -27.00 -37.48
C ALA A 295 63.14 -27.45 -38.77
N LYS A 296 62.35 -27.87 -39.79
CA LYS A 296 62.43 -27.66 -41.26
C LYS A 296 61.37 -28.57 -41.93
N GLY A 297 60.71 -28.30 -43.07
CA GLY A 297 60.59 -27.10 -43.90
C GLY A 297 60.17 -27.41 -45.36
N LYS A 298 59.25 -26.61 -45.95
CA LYS A 298 58.92 -26.44 -47.40
C LYS A 298 58.22 -27.58 -48.21
N GLY A 299 57.26 -27.16 -49.06
CA GLY A 299 56.87 -27.79 -50.35
C GLY A 299 55.35 -28.00 -50.52
N LYS A 300 54.54 -27.07 -51.07
CA LYS A 300 54.33 -26.57 -52.46
C LYS A 300 53.51 -27.49 -53.41
N GLY A 301 52.38 -26.96 -53.89
CA GLY A 301 51.57 -27.46 -55.04
C GLY A 301 50.07 -27.19 -54.83
N LYS A 302 49.50 -26.09 -55.35
CA LYS A 302 48.71 -25.97 -56.62
C LYS A 302 47.52 -26.96 -56.72
N ALA A 303 46.29 -26.57 -57.06
CA ALA A 303 45.84 -25.35 -57.75
C ALA A 303 44.48 -24.80 -57.26
N GLU A 304 44.27 -23.52 -57.58
CA GLU A 304 43.04 -22.70 -57.51
C GLU A 304 42.32 -22.74 -58.89
N PRO A 305 41.16 -22.09 -59.15
CA PRO A 305 40.23 -21.34 -58.28
C PRO A 305 38.74 -21.73 -58.54
N LYS A 306 37.64 -20.96 -58.37
CA LYS A 306 37.22 -19.65 -57.76
C LYS A 306 35.71 -19.87 -57.37
N SER A 307 34.83 -18.93 -56.96
CA SER A 307 34.83 -17.47 -56.77
C SER A 307 33.84 -17.05 -55.67
N LYS A 308 34.24 -16.03 -54.88
CA LYS A 308 33.47 -14.84 -54.41
C LYS A 308 32.10 -15.04 -53.69
N ALA A 309 31.82 -14.39 -52.56
CA ALA A 309 32.58 -13.38 -51.81
C ALA A 309 32.23 -13.34 -50.30
N GLU A 310 33.28 -13.24 -49.48
CA GLU A 310 33.30 -12.57 -48.16
C GLU A 310 33.57 -11.05 -48.37
N PRO A 311 33.58 -10.14 -47.36
CA PRO A 311 33.79 -10.31 -45.90
C PRO A 311 32.65 -9.73 -45.01
N LYS A 312 32.44 -10.14 -43.73
CA LYS A 312 33.22 -9.85 -42.49
C LYS A 312 33.35 -8.34 -42.18
N LYS A 313 33.38 -7.84 -40.92
CA LYS A 313 33.53 -8.50 -39.61
C LYS A 313 33.05 -7.59 -38.44
N GLN A 314 32.57 -8.25 -37.38
CA GLN A 314 32.92 -8.10 -35.96
C GLN A 314 33.78 -6.91 -35.49
N GLY A 315 33.38 -6.29 -34.36
CA GLY A 315 34.24 -5.50 -33.48
C GLY A 315 33.73 -5.51 -32.02
N LYS A 316 34.43 -6.20 -31.12
CA LYS A 316 34.15 -6.25 -29.66
C LYS A 316 34.98 -5.20 -28.92
N GLY A 317 34.45 -4.68 -27.80
CA GLY A 317 35.18 -3.94 -26.76
C GLY A 317 34.41 -2.69 -26.31
N GLY A 318 34.22 -2.37 -25.04
CA GLY A 318 34.74 -2.96 -23.79
C GLY A 318 35.73 -2.02 -23.10
N GLY A 319 35.27 -1.23 -22.12
CA GLY A 319 36.15 -0.39 -21.29
C GLY A 319 35.41 0.67 -20.46
N LYS A 320 35.59 0.63 -19.13
CA LYS A 320 35.20 1.72 -18.20
C LYS A 320 36.16 2.91 -18.33
N LYS A 321 35.67 4.14 -18.12
CA LYS A 321 36.36 5.18 -17.33
C LYS A 321 35.37 6.27 -16.89
N ALA A 322 35.77 7.08 -15.91
CA ALA A 322 34.91 8.01 -15.17
C ALA A 322 35.33 9.48 -15.31
N ALA A 323 34.34 10.37 -15.20
CA ALA A 323 34.36 11.78 -14.78
C ALA A 323 32.93 12.07 -14.28
N LYS A 324 32.59 12.64 -13.11
CA LYS A 324 33.16 13.68 -12.23
C LYS A 324 32.82 15.10 -12.68
N GLU A 325 32.24 15.86 -11.74
CA GLU A 325 31.70 17.23 -11.82
C GLU A 325 30.50 17.43 -12.80
N GLU A 326 29.54 18.34 -12.56
CA GLU A 326 29.58 19.54 -11.69
C GLU A 326 28.21 19.85 -11.01
N GLU A 327 28.23 20.57 -9.88
CA GLU A 327 27.03 21.14 -9.24
C GLU A 327 26.52 22.36 -10.02
N GLU A 328 25.19 22.58 -10.06
CA GLU A 328 24.65 23.93 -10.29
C GLU A 328 23.61 24.29 -9.22
N LYS A 329 23.95 25.30 -8.41
CA LYS A 329 23.04 25.98 -7.45
C LYS A 329 22.74 27.39 -7.95
N PRO A 330 21.58 27.97 -7.58
CA PRO A 330 21.00 29.10 -8.30
C PRO A 330 21.59 30.46 -7.89
N PRO A 331 21.56 31.47 -8.76
CA PRO A 331 21.96 32.83 -8.41
C PRO A 331 20.87 33.56 -7.62
N LEU A 332 21.25 34.08 -6.44
CA LEU A 332 20.44 35.00 -5.65
C LEU A 332 20.64 36.46 -6.11
N ARG A 333 19.52 37.11 -6.45
CA ARG A 333 19.14 38.47 -6.06
C ARG A 333 20.09 39.65 -6.38
N ALA A 334 19.67 40.51 -7.31
CA ALA A 334 20.11 41.91 -7.39
C ALA A 334 19.14 42.86 -6.64
N LYS A 335 19.67 43.91 -6.01
CA LYS A 335 18.90 45.02 -5.41
C LYS A 335 18.98 46.26 -6.31
N GLY A 336 17.88 47.01 -6.41
CA GLY A 336 17.83 48.43 -6.76
C GLY A 336 16.37 48.90 -6.73
N SER A 337 15.88 49.66 -5.75
CA SER A 337 16.18 51.05 -5.35
C SER A 337 15.73 52.12 -6.37
N GLY A 338 14.62 52.82 -6.11
CA GLY A 338 14.34 54.11 -6.80
C GLY A 338 12.89 54.58 -6.95
N LYS A 339 12.35 55.23 -5.90
CA LYS A 339 11.41 56.41 -5.91
C LYS A 339 10.28 56.56 -6.96
N GLY A 340 9.08 56.92 -6.46
CA GLY A 340 8.01 57.60 -7.23
C GLY A 340 6.60 57.36 -6.64
N GLN A 341 6.21 58.02 -5.55
CA GLN A 341 5.24 59.13 -5.52
C GLN A 341 3.86 58.86 -6.20
N GLY A 342 2.79 58.85 -5.40
CA GLY A 342 1.39 58.91 -5.86
C GLY A 342 0.42 58.93 -4.67
N LYS A 343 -0.30 60.04 -4.46
CA LYS A 343 -1.26 60.23 -3.35
C LYS A 343 -2.67 59.77 -3.72
N GLY A 344 -3.43 59.31 -2.73
CA GLY A 344 -4.90 59.23 -2.76
C GLY A 344 -5.43 57.98 -2.02
N GLY A 345 -6.37 58.05 -1.07
CA GLY A 345 -7.08 59.21 -0.50
C GLY A 345 -8.57 58.91 -0.32
N GLY A 346 -8.97 58.53 0.90
CA GLY A 346 -10.36 58.26 1.28
C GLY A 346 -10.61 56.77 1.61
N GLY A 347 -11.37 56.39 2.66
CA GLY A 347 -12.03 57.20 3.69
C GLY A 347 -13.48 56.74 3.96
N GLY A 348 -13.74 56.22 5.17
CA GLY A 348 -15.04 55.66 5.61
C GLY A 348 -15.07 54.12 5.54
N GLY A 349 -15.54 53.36 6.54
CA GLY A 349 -16.25 53.70 7.78
C GLY A 349 -17.73 54.06 7.53
N GLY A 350 -18.73 53.36 8.07
CA GLY A 350 -18.78 52.14 8.90
C GLY A 350 -20.17 51.95 9.55
N LYS A 351 -20.35 50.88 10.34
CA LYS A 351 -21.50 50.57 11.25
C LYS A 351 -22.88 50.21 10.67
N GLY A 352 -23.66 49.51 11.52
CA GLY A 352 -25.06 49.07 11.34
C GLY A 352 -25.12 47.58 10.97
N GLY A 353 -25.63 46.64 11.78
CA GLY A 353 -26.84 46.66 12.62
C GLY A 353 -27.90 45.86 11.85
N GLY A 354 -28.34 44.67 12.27
CA GLY A 354 -29.05 44.40 13.51
C GLY A 354 -30.50 44.06 13.14
N GLY A 355 -30.88 42.79 13.25
CA GLY A 355 -32.16 42.24 12.78
C GLY A 355 -32.16 40.72 12.87
#